data_AF-A0A6N8XA79-F1
#
_entry.id   AF-A0A6N8XA79-F1
#
_cell.length_a   1.000
_cell.length_b   1.000
_cell.length_c   1.000
_cell.angle_alpha   90.00
_cell.angle_beta   90.00
_cell.angle_gamma   90.00
#
_symmetry.space_group_name_H-M   'P 1'
#
loop_
_entity.id
_entity.type
_entity.pdbx_description
1 polymer ?
#
loop_
_entity_poly.entity_id
_entity_poly.type
_entity_poly.pdbx_seq_one_letter_code
_entity_poly.pdbx_strand_id
1 'polypeptide(L)'
;MNRALRTMLMAILALPAWSPHVHGVDGQSIAEQCDQCHGSSGRSEDSGVPSIGGFSEYAIIDLLDSFRIGFRQGRPVTLPDGTETDMVEISRALSDEEIEAVAVRYARETWRPHKQPFDTALAKRGAEIHLGKCDKCHSGGGSVADDDLAILAGQWREYLKMEFEDFDRGARRMVDKMKAKFETLSDADKAALLEFYVSGGNL
;
A
#
# COMPACT_ATOMS: atom_id res chain seq x y z
N MET A 1 25.50 66.22 48.04
CA MET A 1 24.05 66.28 47.73
C MET A 1 23.86 65.77 46.31
N ASN A 2 23.06 64.71 46.16
CA ASN A 2 22.92 63.80 45.01
C ASN A 2 22.75 64.43 43.61
N ARG A 3 23.20 63.69 42.59
CA ARG A 3 22.42 63.18 41.42
C ARG A 3 23.37 62.91 40.24
N ALA A 4 23.22 61.92 39.38
CA ALA A 4 22.57 60.61 39.36
C ALA A 4 23.09 59.98 38.05
N LEU A 5 23.66 58.78 38.13
CA LEU A 5 24.17 58.04 36.97
C LEU A 5 22.97 57.59 36.12
N ARG A 6 22.84 58.11 34.90
CA ARG A 6 21.79 57.70 33.95
C ARG A 6 22.26 56.44 33.21
N THR A 7 21.86 55.28 33.71
CA THR A 7 21.91 54.01 32.98
C THR A 7 20.88 54.03 31.86
N MET A 8 21.34 53.99 30.62
CA MET A 8 20.49 53.88 29.43
C MET A 8 20.17 52.40 29.20
N LEU A 9 18.97 51.97 29.61
CA LEU A 9 18.45 50.63 29.34
C LEU A 9 18.03 50.56 27.86
N MET A 10 18.75 49.77 27.05
CA MET A 10 18.31 49.39 25.72
C MET A 10 17.24 48.29 25.88
N ALA A 11 15.99 48.64 25.63
CA ALA A 11 14.89 47.67 25.58
C ALA A 11 14.97 46.89 24.26
N ILE A 12 15.42 45.64 24.34
CA ILE A 12 15.34 44.68 23.23
C ILE A 12 13.87 44.25 23.13
N LEU A 13 13.14 44.76 22.14
CA LEU A 13 11.84 44.22 21.76
C LEU A 13 12.06 42.82 21.19
N ALA A 14 11.81 41.79 21.98
CA ALA A 14 11.66 40.43 21.47
C ALA A 14 10.34 40.37 20.69
N LEU A 15 10.44 40.41 19.36
CA LEU A 15 9.33 40.07 18.48
C LEU A 15 9.00 38.58 18.69
N PRO A 16 7.74 38.20 18.98
CA PRO A 16 7.37 36.81 19.03
C PRO A 16 7.58 36.21 17.63
N ALA A 17 8.50 35.25 17.52
CA ALA A 17 8.64 34.44 16.34
C ALA A 17 7.35 33.63 16.18
N TRP A 18 6.42 34.13 15.37
CA TRP A 18 5.31 33.35 14.86
C TRP A 18 5.90 32.36 13.86
N SER A 19 6.32 31.20 14.37
CA SER A 19 6.50 30.03 13.52
C SER A 19 5.11 29.68 12.96
N PRO A 20 4.89 29.72 11.64
CA PRO A 20 3.66 29.17 11.10
C PRO A 20 3.64 27.69 11.49
N HIS A 21 2.66 27.32 12.32
CA HIS A 21 2.28 25.92 12.43
C HIS A 21 1.73 25.54 11.05
N VAL A 22 2.59 24.98 10.21
CA VAL A 22 2.14 24.17 9.08
C VAL A 22 1.45 22.99 9.74
N HIS A 23 0.12 23.09 9.89
CA HIS A 23 -0.71 21.98 10.28
C HIS A 23 -0.67 20.99 9.12
N GLY A 24 0.34 20.12 9.12
CA GLY A 24 0.42 19.01 8.17
C GLY A 24 -0.83 18.14 8.30
N VAL A 25 -1.25 17.54 7.19
CA VAL A 25 -2.36 16.59 7.16
C VAL A 25 -2.06 15.46 8.16
N ASP A 26 -3.03 15.18 9.04
CA ASP A 26 -2.89 14.13 10.03
C ASP A 26 -3.14 12.75 9.40
N GLY A 27 -2.09 12.18 8.82
CA GLY A 27 -2.16 10.85 8.18
C GLY A 27 -2.56 9.71 9.13
N GLN A 28 -2.39 9.89 10.45
CA GLN A 28 -2.81 8.89 11.43
C GLN A 28 -4.33 8.75 11.48
N SER A 29 -5.07 9.87 11.61
CA SER A 29 -6.54 9.83 11.69
C SER A 29 -7.20 9.41 10.37
N ILE A 30 -6.55 9.64 9.23
CA ILE A 30 -7.02 9.14 7.93
C ILE A 30 -6.78 7.63 7.83
N ALA A 31 -5.58 7.15 8.19
CA ALA A 31 -5.27 5.72 8.17
C ALA A 31 -6.17 4.91 9.12
N GLU A 32 -6.59 5.47 10.26
CA GLU A 32 -7.57 4.83 11.16
C GLU A 32 -8.90 4.55 10.48
N GLN A 33 -9.30 5.36 9.50
CA GLN A 33 -10.50 5.09 8.70
C GLN A 33 -10.27 3.95 7.71
N CYS A 34 -9.07 3.87 7.11
CA CYS A 34 -8.67 2.80 6.21
C CYS A 34 -8.56 1.43 6.93
N ASP A 35 -8.14 1.44 8.20
CA ASP A 35 -8.02 0.25 9.06
C ASP A 35 -9.37 -0.47 9.27
N GLN A 36 -10.52 0.19 9.05
CA GLN A 36 -11.84 -0.44 9.11
C GLN A 36 -12.00 -1.60 8.12
N CYS A 37 -11.31 -1.54 6.97
CA CYS A 37 -11.28 -2.61 5.99
C CYS A 37 -9.90 -3.27 5.93
N HIS A 38 -8.83 -2.48 5.94
CA HIS A 38 -7.46 -2.99 5.79
C HIS A 38 -6.85 -3.52 7.09
N GLY A 39 -7.58 -3.48 8.20
CA GLY A 39 -7.16 -3.97 9.51
C GLY A 39 -6.13 -3.06 10.19
N SER A 40 -5.92 -3.28 11.49
CA SER A 40 -4.98 -2.48 12.28
C SER A 40 -3.57 -2.52 11.69
N SER A 41 -2.95 -1.34 11.51
CA SER A 41 -1.65 -1.18 10.84
C SER A 41 -1.65 -1.70 9.39
N GLY A 42 -2.82 -1.77 8.74
CA GLY A 42 -2.94 -2.26 7.38
C GLY A 42 -2.73 -3.76 7.24
N ARG A 43 -2.90 -4.55 8.32
CA ARG A 43 -2.94 -6.02 8.25
C ARG A 43 -4.39 -6.51 8.31
N SER A 44 -5.00 -6.69 7.14
CA SER A 44 -6.40 -7.09 6.98
C SER A 44 -6.63 -8.50 7.52
N GLU A 45 -7.75 -8.70 8.22
CA GLU A 45 -8.26 -10.04 8.60
C GLU A 45 -9.32 -10.57 7.62
N ASP A 46 -9.77 -9.74 6.67
CA ASP A 46 -10.68 -10.14 5.60
C ASP A 46 -9.85 -10.61 4.40
N SER A 47 -10.08 -11.85 3.93
CA SER A 47 -9.32 -12.44 2.82
C SER A 47 -9.57 -11.79 1.46
N GLY A 48 -10.68 -11.07 1.30
CA GLY A 48 -10.98 -10.27 0.12
C GLY A 48 -10.32 -8.89 0.12
N VAL A 49 -9.91 -8.37 1.29
CA VAL A 49 -9.30 -7.05 1.43
C VAL A 49 -7.79 -7.19 1.65
N PRO A 50 -6.92 -6.51 0.87
CA PRO A 50 -5.49 -6.72 0.99
C PRO A 50 -4.93 -6.14 2.28
N SER A 51 -3.88 -6.77 2.79
CA SER A 51 -2.95 -6.09 3.69
C SER A 51 -2.06 -5.12 2.91
N ILE A 52 -1.86 -3.92 3.44
CA ILE A 52 -1.14 -2.81 2.82
C ILE A 52 -0.01 -2.26 3.71
N GLY A 53 0.03 -2.63 4.99
CA GLY A 53 1.07 -2.19 5.92
C GLY A 53 2.45 -2.70 5.53
N GLY A 54 3.44 -1.81 5.43
CA GLY A 54 4.81 -2.13 5.03
C GLY A 54 5.06 -2.11 3.53
N PHE A 55 4.09 -1.71 2.71
CA PHE A 55 4.37 -1.33 1.33
C PHE A 55 5.17 -0.02 1.31
N SER A 56 5.96 0.25 0.26
CA SER A 56 6.64 1.53 0.16
C SER A 56 5.63 2.68 0.00
N GLU A 57 6.07 3.90 0.34
CA GLU A 57 5.25 5.10 0.14
C GLU A 57 4.84 5.23 -1.33
N TYR A 58 5.78 5.04 -2.25
CA TYR A 58 5.53 5.09 -3.69
C TYR A 58 4.49 4.06 -4.13
N ALA A 59 4.59 2.82 -3.65
CA ALA A 59 3.64 1.77 -4.00
C ALA A 59 2.21 2.13 -3.55
N ILE A 60 2.04 2.70 -2.36
CA ILE A 60 0.71 3.10 -1.88
C ILE A 60 0.15 4.25 -2.71
N ILE A 61 0.96 5.27 -3.01
CA ILE A 61 0.56 6.41 -3.85
C ILE A 61 0.13 5.91 -5.24
N ASP A 62 0.97 5.10 -5.91
CA ASP A 62 0.66 4.55 -7.24
C ASP A 62 -0.62 3.72 -7.24
N LEU A 63 -0.86 2.91 -6.20
CA LEU A 63 -2.09 2.13 -6.08
C LEU A 63 -3.33 3.01 -5.95
N LEU A 64 -3.30 4.03 -5.07
CA LEU A 64 -4.42 4.96 -4.87
C LEU A 64 -4.68 5.78 -6.15
N ASP A 65 -3.63 6.28 -6.79
CA ASP A 65 -3.74 7.00 -8.06
C ASP A 65 -4.27 6.13 -9.18
N SER A 66 -3.89 4.85 -9.23
CA SER A 66 -4.41 3.90 -10.22
C SER A 66 -5.93 3.76 -10.16
N PHE A 67 -6.52 3.84 -8.96
CA PHE A 67 -7.97 3.89 -8.77
C PHE A 67 -8.54 5.24 -9.20
N ARG A 68 -7.93 6.37 -8.76
CA ARG A 68 -8.38 7.73 -9.12
C ARG A 68 -8.53 7.92 -10.62
N ILE A 69 -7.50 7.52 -11.38
CA ILE A 69 -7.41 7.72 -12.82
C ILE A 69 -8.04 6.59 -13.64
N GLY A 70 -8.63 5.59 -12.98
CA GLY A 70 -9.37 4.50 -13.63
C GLY A 70 -8.51 3.43 -14.29
N PHE A 71 -7.21 3.36 -13.99
CA PHE A 71 -6.36 2.24 -14.38
C PHE A 71 -6.62 0.98 -13.56
N ARG A 72 -7.31 1.12 -12.43
CA ARG A 72 -7.77 0.00 -11.62
C ARG A 72 -9.22 0.24 -11.22
N GLN A 73 -10.07 -0.77 -11.44
CA GLN A 73 -11.45 -0.74 -10.97
C GLN A 73 -11.52 -1.12 -9.49
N GLY A 74 -12.43 -0.48 -8.76
CA GLY A 74 -12.73 -0.80 -7.37
C GLY A 74 -13.55 -2.08 -7.28
N ARG A 75 -13.37 -2.83 -6.18
CA ARG A 75 -14.27 -3.93 -5.81
C ARG A 75 -15.16 -3.43 -4.68
N PRO A 76 -16.50 -3.57 -4.81
CA PRO A 76 -17.41 -3.15 -3.76
C PRO A 76 -17.13 -3.88 -2.45
N VAL A 77 -17.19 -3.13 -1.35
CA VAL A 77 -17.17 -3.63 0.02
C VAL A 77 -18.37 -3.05 0.75
N THR A 78 -19.07 -3.90 1.52
CA THR A 78 -20.19 -3.49 2.36
C THR A 78 -19.68 -3.21 3.76
N LEU A 79 -19.89 -1.99 4.25
CA LEU A 79 -19.55 -1.58 5.61
C LEU A 79 -20.54 -2.15 6.64
N PRO A 80 -20.19 -2.17 7.94
CA PRO A 80 -21.08 -2.69 8.99
C PRO A 80 -22.46 -2.03 9.07
N ASP A 81 -22.59 -0.79 8.60
CA ASP A 81 -23.86 -0.05 8.55
C ASP A 81 -24.70 -0.33 7.29
N GLY A 82 -24.21 -1.21 6.41
CA GLY A 82 -24.87 -1.62 5.16
C GLY A 82 -24.60 -0.71 3.97
N THR A 83 -23.81 0.35 4.14
CA THR A 83 -23.37 1.17 3.01
C THR A 83 -22.36 0.42 2.14
N GLU A 84 -22.39 0.66 0.83
CA GLU A 84 -21.39 0.13 -0.10
C GLU A 84 -20.39 1.23 -0.45
N THR A 85 -19.12 0.86 -0.55
CA THR A 85 -18.06 1.73 -1.05
C THR A 85 -17.03 0.88 -1.80
N ASP A 86 -16.04 1.53 -2.41
CA ASP A 86 -14.87 0.86 -2.97
C ASP A 86 -13.64 1.78 -2.97
N MET A 87 -12.49 1.23 -3.36
CA MET A 87 -11.26 2.02 -3.42
C MET A 87 -11.30 3.12 -4.50
N VAL A 88 -12.17 3.07 -5.51
CA VAL A 88 -12.30 4.16 -6.50
C VAL A 88 -12.99 5.36 -5.86
N GLU A 89 -14.09 5.14 -5.13
CA GLU A 89 -14.77 6.19 -4.38
C GLU A 89 -13.86 6.79 -3.31
N ILE A 90 -13.24 5.93 -2.49
CA ILE A 90 -12.33 6.37 -1.42
C ILE A 90 -11.16 7.16 -2.00
N SER A 91 -10.46 6.63 -3.00
CA SER A 91 -9.26 7.31 -3.52
C SER A 91 -9.59 8.65 -4.19
N ARG A 92 -10.78 8.80 -4.78
CA ARG A 92 -11.23 10.07 -5.38
C ARG A 92 -11.62 11.14 -4.35
N ALA A 93 -11.95 10.73 -3.13
CA ALA A 93 -12.30 11.65 -2.05
C ALA A 93 -11.05 12.25 -1.37
N LEU A 94 -9.89 11.60 -1.49
CA LEU A 94 -8.63 12.05 -0.92
C LEU A 94 -7.97 13.13 -1.80
N SER A 95 -7.47 14.17 -1.15
CA SER A 95 -6.49 15.10 -1.73
C SER A 95 -5.12 14.45 -1.89
N ASP A 96 -4.23 15.09 -2.67
CA ASP A 96 -2.89 14.58 -2.90
C ASP A 96 -2.08 14.56 -1.59
N GLU A 97 -2.23 15.58 -0.74
CA GLU A 97 -1.60 15.63 0.59
C GLU A 97 -2.11 14.52 1.53
N GLU A 98 -3.38 14.14 1.43
CA GLU A 98 -3.95 13.03 2.21
C GLU A 98 -3.44 11.67 1.73
N ILE A 99 -3.29 11.48 0.41
CA ILE A 99 -2.68 10.27 -0.16
C ILE A 99 -1.25 10.12 0.32
N GLU A 100 -0.44 11.17 0.25
CA GLU A 100 0.93 11.17 0.76
C GLU A 100 0.97 10.86 2.27
N ALA A 101 0.08 11.48 3.05
CA ALA A 101 0.04 11.26 4.49
C ALA A 101 -0.30 9.80 4.87
N VAL A 102 -1.24 9.17 4.15
CA VAL A 102 -1.58 7.74 4.32
C VAL A 102 -0.44 6.84 3.86
N ALA A 103 0.22 7.17 2.75
CA ALA A 103 1.37 6.42 2.24
C ALA A 103 2.52 6.39 3.24
N VAL A 104 2.93 7.55 3.75
CA VAL A 104 3.95 7.68 4.81
C VAL A 104 3.56 6.87 6.05
N ARG A 105 2.27 6.86 6.39
CA ARG A 105 1.77 6.17 7.58
C ARG A 105 1.91 4.64 7.46
N TYR A 106 1.47 4.04 6.36
CA TYR A 106 1.54 2.59 6.19
C TYR A 106 2.93 2.08 5.81
N ALA A 107 3.76 2.91 5.16
CA ALA A 107 5.15 2.54 4.86
C ALA A 107 6.04 2.35 6.09
N ARG A 108 5.64 2.96 7.22
CA ARG A 108 6.32 2.76 8.52
C ARG A 108 5.93 1.46 9.22
N GLU A 109 4.89 0.79 8.74
CA GLU A 109 4.47 -0.48 9.31
C GLU A 109 5.40 -1.61 8.89
N THR A 110 5.47 -2.66 9.71
CA THR A 110 6.20 -3.87 9.33
C THR A 110 5.26 -4.79 8.55
N TRP A 111 5.67 -5.23 7.36
CA TRP A 111 4.93 -6.26 6.61
C TRP A 111 4.79 -7.54 7.46
N ARG A 112 3.56 -8.06 7.52
CA ARG A 112 3.21 -9.25 8.30
C ARG A 112 2.47 -10.25 7.42
N PRO A 113 3.17 -11.25 6.83
CA PRO A 113 2.55 -12.21 5.93
C PRO A 113 1.52 -13.06 6.66
N HIS A 114 0.47 -13.42 5.94
CA HIS A 114 -0.60 -14.30 6.43
C HIS A 114 -0.18 -15.75 6.41
N LYS A 115 -0.58 -16.50 7.45
CA LYS A 115 -0.43 -17.95 7.47
C LYS A 115 -1.68 -18.59 6.91
N GLN A 116 -1.54 -19.31 5.81
CA GLN A 116 -2.63 -19.95 5.07
C GLN A 116 -2.16 -21.31 4.58
N PRO A 117 -3.05 -22.29 4.39
CA PRO A 117 -2.69 -23.53 3.70
C PRO A 117 -2.27 -23.23 2.26
N PHE A 118 -1.32 -24.00 1.74
CA PHE A 118 -0.90 -23.96 0.35
C PHE A 118 -0.44 -25.33 -0.15
N ASP A 119 -0.52 -25.55 -1.46
CA ASP A 119 0.02 -26.73 -2.12
C ASP A 119 1.52 -26.55 -2.35
N THR A 120 2.34 -27.29 -1.60
CA THR A 120 3.80 -27.18 -1.67
C THR A 120 4.37 -27.56 -3.03
N ALA A 121 3.79 -28.51 -3.75
CA ALA A 121 4.29 -28.92 -5.06
C ALA A 121 4.02 -27.83 -6.11
N LEU A 122 2.82 -27.27 -6.10
CA LEU A 122 2.48 -26.12 -6.94
C LEU A 122 3.29 -24.89 -6.59
N ALA A 123 3.49 -24.61 -5.30
CA ALA A 123 4.25 -23.46 -4.85
C ALA A 123 5.73 -23.52 -5.28
N LYS A 124 6.36 -24.71 -5.26
CA LYS A 124 7.72 -24.91 -5.82
C LYS A 124 7.78 -24.63 -7.31
N ARG A 125 6.80 -25.14 -8.08
CA ARG A 125 6.67 -24.81 -9.50
C ARG A 125 6.47 -23.31 -9.72
N GLY A 126 5.68 -22.67 -8.86
CA GLY A 126 5.46 -21.22 -8.87
C GLY A 126 6.75 -20.43 -8.63
N ALA A 127 7.61 -20.89 -7.72
CA ALA A 127 8.91 -20.28 -7.47
C ALA A 127 9.81 -20.28 -8.72
N GLU A 128 9.84 -21.38 -9.47
CA GLU A 128 10.60 -21.47 -10.73
C GLU A 128 10.06 -20.48 -11.79
N ILE A 129 8.73 -20.38 -11.91
CA ILE A 129 8.08 -19.44 -12.83
C ILE A 129 8.39 -18.00 -12.41
N HIS A 130 8.28 -17.69 -11.12
CA HIS A 130 8.56 -16.38 -10.56
C HIS A 130 10.01 -15.95 -10.86
N LEU A 131 10.98 -16.82 -10.58
CA LEU A 131 12.40 -16.57 -10.84
C LEU A 131 12.66 -16.26 -12.33
N GLY A 132 11.98 -16.97 -13.25
CA GLY A 132 12.16 -16.78 -14.68
C GLY A 132 11.44 -15.57 -15.29
N LYS A 133 10.34 -15.11 -14.69
CA LYS A 133 9.42 -14.14 -15.32
C LYS A 133 9.13 -12.88 -14.50
N CYS A 134 9.24 -12.94 -13.17
CA CYS A 134 8.70 -11.94 -12.24
C CYS A 134 9.77 -11.30 -11.35
N ASP A 135 10.78 -12.06 -10.91
CA ASP A 135 11.75 -11.68 -9.87
C ASP A 135 12.59 -10.44 -10.22
N LYS A 136 12.78 -10.14 -11.52
CA LYS A 136 13.48 -8.93 -11.97
C LYS A 136 12.84 -7.63 -11.46
N CYS A 137 11.54 -7.63 -11.20
CA CYS A 137 10.82 -6.47 -10.69
C CYS A 137 10.16 -6.75 -9.34
N HIS A 138 9.62 -7.96 -9.13
CA HIS A 138 9.04 -8.38 -7.86
C HIS A 138 10.05 -9.26 -7.13
N SER A 139 11.15 -8.69 -6.66
CA SER A 139 12.28 -9.43 -6.13
C SER A 139 11.99 -10.09 -4.79
N GLY A 140 12.84 -11.06 -4.42
CA GLY A 140 12.73 -11.77 -3.15
C GLY A 140 11.41 -12.54 -3.01
N GLY A 141 10.91 -13.10 -4.11
CA GLY A 141 9.61 -13.77 -4.12
C GLY A 141 8.41 -12.81 -4.13
N GLY A 142 8.64 -11.52 -4.43
CA GLY A 142 7.67 -10.44 -4.32
C GLY A 142 7.46 -9.97 -2.88
N SER A 143 8.53 -9.98 -2.05
CA SER A 143 8.49 -9.57 -0.64
C SER A 143 9.19 -8.23 -0.35
N VAL A 144 9.92 -7.69 -1.32
CA VAL A 144 10.76 -6.51 -1.12
C VAL A 144 9.95 -5.23 -1.32
N ALA A 145 9.80 -4.44 -0.26
CA ALA A 145 9.09 -3.16 -0.31
C ALA A 145 9.81 -2.13 -1.19
N ASP A 146 11.15 -2.14 -1.18
CA ASP A 146 12.02 -1.21 -1.92
C ASP A 146 11.96 -1.39 -3.45
N ASP A 147 11.24 -2.42 -3.94
CA ASP A 147 10.93 -2.54 -5.37
C ASP A 147 9.90 -1.48 -5.82
N ASP A 148 9.30 -0.74 -4.88
CA ASP A 148 8.24 0.24 -5.13
C ASP A 148 7.00 -0.37 -5.82
N LEU A 149 6.77 -1.65 -5.53
CA LEU A 149 5.64 -2.44 -6.00
C LEU A 149 4.87 -3.01 -4.81
N ALA A 150 3.61 -3.36 -5.05
CA ALA A 150 2.81 -4.07 -4.05
C ALA A 150 3.48 -5.40 -3.65
N ILE A 151 3.59 -5.65 -2.35
CA ILE A 151 4.10 -6.93 -1.82
C ILE A 151 3.08 -8.04 -2.15
N LEU A 152 3.59 -9.11 -2.77
CA LEU A 152 2.83 -10.29 -3.18
C LEU A 152 2.96 -11.42 -2.15
N ALA A 153 4.17 -11.59 -1.63
CA ALA A 153 4.54 -12.68 -0.74
C ALA A 153 3.78 -12.64 0.60
N GLY A 154 2.93 -13.65 0.83
CA GLY A 154 2.16 -13.82 2.05
C GLY A 154 0.88 -12.99 2.11
N GLN A 155 0.44 -12.43 0.98
CA GLN A 155 -0.88 -11.79 0.88
C GLN A 155 -2.01 -12.83 0.92
N TRP A 156 -3.24 -12.39 1.14
CA TRP A 156 -4.43 -13.24 1.04
C TRP A 156 -4.56 -13.92 -0.33
N ARG A 157 -4.74 -15.25 -0.32
CA ARG A 157 -5.01 -16.04 -1.53
C ARG A 157 -6.18 -15.48 -2.34
N GLU A 158 -7.28 -15.18 -1.65
CA GLU A 158 -8.49 -14.69 -2.27
C GLU A 158 -8.26 -13.35 -2.96
N TYR A 159 -7.64 -12.39 -2.27
CA TYR A 159 -7.21 -11.14 -2.90
C TYR A 159 -6.27 -11.35 -4.10
N LEU A 160 -5.20 -12.14 -3.97
CA LEU A 160 -4.27 -12.37 -5.08
C LEU A 160 -4.94 -13.01 -6.30
N LYS A 161 -5.88 -13.93 -6.05
CA LYS A 161 -6.69 -14.54 -7.11
C LYS A 161 -7.54 -13.48 -7.80
N MET A 162 -8.21 -12.61 -7.03
CA MET A 162 -8.97 -11.48 -7.57
C MET A 162 -8.12 -10.56 -8.43
N GLU A 163 -6.88 -10.27 -8.02
CA GLU A 163 -5.96 -9.45 -8.83
C GLU A 163 -5.59 -10.12 -10.15
N PHE A 164 -5.33 -11.43 -10.15
CA PHE A 164 -5.05 -12.16 -11.39
C PHE A 164 -6.26 -12.13 -12.34
N GLU A 165 -7.47 -12.30 -11.81
CA GLU A 165 -8.71 -12.17 -12.57
C GLU A 165 -8.91 -10.74 -13.11
N ASP A 166 -8.55 -9.72 -12.34
CA ASP A 166 -8.61 -8.31 -12.78
C ASP A 166 -7.65 -8.01 -13.91
N PHE A 167 -6.45 -8.59 -13.87
CA PHE A 167 -5.50 -8.50 -14.97
C PHE A 167 -6.00 -9.22 -16.22
N ASP A 168 -6.57 -10.42 -16.07
CA ASP A 168 -7.10 -11.22 -17.18
C ASP A 168 -8.26 -10.53 -17.89
N ARG A 169 -9.18 -9.92 -17.13
CA ARG A 169 -10.34 -9.21 -17.70
C ARG A 169 -10.07 -7.75 -18.06
N GLY A 170 -8.85 -7.26 -17.82
CA GLY A 170 -8.45 -5.87 -18.08
C GLY A 170 -9.07 -4.84 -17.13
N ALA A 171 -9.63 -5.26 -16.00
CA ALA A 171 -10.12 -4.36 -14.95
C ALA A 171 -8.98 -3.71 -14.14
N ARG A 172 -7.77 -4.27 -14.22
CA ARG A 172 -6.54 -3.65 -13.73
C ARG A 172 -5.52 -3.56 -14.86
N ARG A 173 -5.06 -2.35 -15.14
CA ARG A 173 -4.02 -2.09 -16.14
C ARG A 173 -2.69 -2.65 -15.65
N MET A 174 -2.00 -3.36 -16.53
CA MET A 174 -0.60 -3.73 -16.36
C MET A 174 0.29 -2.73 -17.11
N VAL A 175 1.47 -2.44 -16.54
CA VAL A 175 2.56 -1.84 -17.33
C VAL A 175 3.03 -2.84 -18.40
N ASP A 176 3.46 -2.34 -19.55
CA ASP A 176 3.73 -3.17 -20.75
C ASP A 176 4.68 -4.33 -20.48
N LYS A 177 5.73 -4.09 -19.65
CA LYS A 177 6.69 -5.13 -19.26
C LYS A 177 6.04 -6.27 -18.46
N MET A 178 5.14 -5.95 -17.54
CA MET A 178 4.40 -6.94 -16.75
C MET A 178 3.40 -7.67 -17.65
N LYS A 179 2.63 -6.92 -18.48
CA LYS A 179 1.67 -7.47 -19.43
C LYS A 179 2.30 -8.53 -20.34
N ALA A 180 3.44 -8.20 -20.94
CA ALA A 180 4.18 -9.11 -21.82
C ALA A 180 4.68 -10.40 -21.15
N LYS A 181 4.81 -10.42 -19.81
CA LYS A 181 5.13 -11.63 -19.05
C LYS A 181 3.88 -12.38 -18.63
N PHE A 182 2.88 -11.65 -18.12
CA PHE A 182 1.64 -12.19 -17.59
C PHE A 182 0.81 -12.89 -18.67
N GLU A 183 0.72 -12.33 -19.88
CA GLU A 183 -0.03 -12.92 -21.00
C GLU A 183 0.58 -14.22 -21.53
N THR A 184 1.81 -14.56 -21.14
CA THR A 184 2.45 -15.84 -21.50
C THR A 184 2.15 -16.97 -20.51
N LEU A 185 1.44 -16.66 -19.41
CA LEU A 185 1.14 -17.62 -18.36
C LEU A 185 -0.12 -18.41 -18.70
N SER A 186 -0.04 -19.74 -18.62
CA SER A 186 -1.23 -20.59 -18.58
C SER A 186 -1.97 -20.46 -17.25
N ASP A 187 -3.22 -20.92 -17.19
CA ASP A 187 -3.98 -20.96 -15.93
C ASP A 187 -3.28 -21.82 -14.86
N ALA A 188 -2.60 -22.90 -15.28
CA ALA A 188 -1.78 -23.70 -14.40
C ALA A 188 -0.56 -22.93 -13.88
N ASP A 189 0.07 -22.08 -14.69
CA ASP A 189 1.17 -21.21 -14.24
C ASP A 189 0.69 -20.19 -13.21
N LYS A 190 -0.46 -19.56 -13.47
CA LYS A 190 -1.09 -18.61 -12.54
C LYS A 190 -1.46 -19.28 -11.22
N ALA A 191 -2.02 -20.48 -11.26
CA ALA A 191 -2.32 -21.26 -10.06
C ALA A 191 -1.05 -21.59 -9.26
N ALA A 192 0.04 -21.97 -9.93
CA ALA A 192 1.31 -22.24 -9.27
C ALA A 192 1.93 -20.98 -8.63
N LEU A 193 1.93 -19.85 -9.35
CA LEU A 193 2.37 -18.55 -8.82
C LEU A 193 1.55 -18.12 -7.61
N LEU A 194 0.22 -18.33 -7.65
CA LEU A 194 -0.66 -18.04 -6.52
C LEU A 194 -0.24 -18.83 -5.28
N GLU A 195 -0.03 -20.15 -5.40
CA GLU A 195 0.44 -20.98 -4.28
C GLU A 195 1.82 -20.55 -3.77
N PHE A 196 2.72 -20.13 -4.67
CA PHE A 196 4.03 -19.59 -4.29
C PHE A 196 3.91 -18.32 -3.45
N TYR A 197 3.11 -17.34 -3.89
CA TYR A 197 2.92 -16.11 -3.13
C TYR A 197 2.19 -16.37 -1.81
N VAL A 198 1.19 -17.24 -1.78
CA VAL A 198 0.50 -17.65 -0.54
C VAL A 198 1.45 -18.33 0.46
N SER A 199 2.47 -19.05 -0.01
CA SER A 199 3.48 -19.65 0.85
C SER A 199 4.40 -18.63 1.56
N GLY A 200 4.37 -17.37 1.15
CA GLY A 200 5.26 -16.32 1.67
C GLY A 200 6.45 -16.02 0.76
N GLY A 201 6.47 -16.53 -0.48
CA GLY A 201 7.53 -16.26 -1.44
C GLY A 201 8.89 -16.87 -1.10
N ASN A 202 8.95 -17.80 -0.13
CA ASN A 202 10.18 -18.39 0.40
C ASN A 202 10.09 -19.93 0.42
N LEU A 203 10.51 -20.56 -0.68
CA LEU A 203 10.57 -22.02 -0.84
C LEU A 203 11.91 -22.50 -1.42
#